data_AF-A0A946KY33-F1
#
_entry.id   AF-A0A946KY33-F1
#
_cell.length_a   1.000
_cell.length_b   1.000
_cell.length_c   1.000
_cell.angle_alpha   90.00
_cell.angle_beta   90.00
_cell.angle_gamma   90.00
#
_symmetry.space_group_name_H-M   'P 1'
#
loop_
_entity.id
_entity.type
_entity.pdbx_description
1 polymer ?
#
loop_
_entity_poly.entity_id
_entity_poly.type
_entity_poly.pdbx_seq_one_letter_code
_entity_poly.pdbx_strand_id
1 'polypeptide(L)'
;MIKNRFVAALVVLFFASACSMGTDSNVVSLSAESTTTSTISEQDYPIVLTQCLNEEKGYDIVTPFDIQDLKTTISQLSTSKDEELQLGEDVNYCINKYNLWSDSSSENPEELAKLYDENLELAKCLREKGINVQDPTQQEPKLDLSGLKSSKDSITPLLQECGWEK
;
A
#
# COMPACT_ATOMS: atom_id res chain seq x y z
N MET A 1 56.56 8.73 -54.15
CA MET A 1 55.63 9.23 -55.19
C MET A 1 54.24 8.77 -54.77
N ILE A 2 53.34 9.54 -54.15
CA ILE A 2 52.76 10.87 -54.41
C ILE A 2 52.01 10.94 -55.76
N LYS A 3 50.67 10.78 -55.69
CA LYS A 3 49.61 11.66 -56.23
C LYS A 3 48.25 11.01 -55.95
N ASN A 4 47.54 11.36 -54.88
CA ASN A 4 46.59 12.48 -54.78
C ASN A 4 45.54 12.60 -55.91
N ARG A 5 44.28 12.53 -55.48
CA ARG A 5 43.15 13.44 -55.82
C ARG A 5 42.37 13.21 -57.11
N PHE A 6 41.13 12.72 -56.94
CA PHE A 6 39.98 13.33 -57.61
C PHE A 6 39.02 13.87 -56.56
N VAL A 7 39.06 15.20 -56.45
CA VAL A 7 38.12 16.05 -55.73
C VAL A 7 37.04 16.42 -56.74
N ALA A 8 35.78 16.11 -56.42
CA ALA A 8 34.58 16.81 -56.88
C ALA A 8 33.46 16.42 -55.90
N ALA A 9 33.32 17.08 -54.74
CA ALA A 9 32.69 18.39 -54.56
C ALA A 9 31.21 18.40 -54.98
N LEU A 10 30.33 18.13 -54.01
CA LEU A 10 28.95 18.61 -53.85
C LEU A 10 28.57 18.20 -52.40
N VAL A 11 28.94 18.96 -51.36
CA VAL A 11 28.31 20.21 -50.89
C VAL A 11 26.78 20.13 -50.93
N VAL A 12 26.20 19.53 -49.90
CA VAL A 12 24.88 19.87 -49.34
C VAL A 12 25.07 19.89 -47.82
N LEU A 13 25.60 21.00 -47.29
CA LEU A 13 24.83 21.98 -46.51
C LEU A 13 24.14 21.40 -45.27
N PHE A 14 24.87 21.45 -44.16
CA PHE A 14 24.45 22.05 -42.89
C PHE A 14 22.94 22.24 -42.69
N PHE A 15 22.35 21.37 -41.87
CA PHE A 15 21.38 21.81 -40.87
C PHE A 15 21.96 21.48 -39.50
N ALA A 16 22.77 22.42 -38.99
CA ALA A 16 22.89 22.58 -37.55
C ALA A 16 21.57 23.21 -37.08
N SER A 17 20.67 22.39 -36.54
CA SER A 17 19.72 22.85 -35.54
C SER A 17 20.05 22.13 -34.26
N ALA A 18 20.92 22.75 -33.46
CA ALA A 18 20.94 22.49 -32.04
C ALA A 18 19.52 22.80 -31.51
N CYS A 19 18.75 21.78 -31.15
CA CYS A 19 17.66 21.96 -30.22
C CYS A 19 18.26 22.02 -28.81
N SER A 20 18.73 23.21 -28.45
CA SER A 20 18.62 23.68 -27.07
C SER A 20 17.18 24.15 -26.88
N MET A 21 16.38 23.36 -26.18
CA MET A 21 15.16 23.82 -25.51
C MET A 21 15.23 23.29 -24.08
N GLY A 22 15.88 24.06 -23.22
CA GLY A 22 15.38 24.22 -21.87
C GLY A 22 14.13 25.09 -21.97
N THR A 23 13.00 24.55 -21.54
CA THR A 23 11.95 25.25 -20.80
C THR A 23 10.95 24.21 -20.34
N ASP A 24 10.73 24.22 -19.04
CA ASP A 24 9.61 23.64 -18.33
C ASP A 24 8.32 23.65 -19.15
N SER A 25 7.66 22.50 -19.24
CA SER A 25 6.20 22.44 -19.23
C SER A 25 5.71 21.01 -19.15
N ASN A 26 5.15 20.72 -17.98
CA ASN A 26 3.91 19.96 -17.79
C ASN A 26 3.92 18.52 -18.30
N VAL A 27 4.31 17.62 -17.40
CA VAL A 27 3.71 16.28 -17.37
C VAL A 27 2.20 16.45 -17.21
N VAL A 28 1.48 16.34 -18.31
CA VAL A 28 0.02 16.38 -18.34
C VAL A 28 -0.51 15.01 -17.94
N SER A 29 -1.20 15.02 -16.80
CA SER A 29 -2.36 14.23 -16.41
C SER A 29 -2.26 12.70 -16.45
N LEU A 30 -2.37 12.12 -15.25
CA LEU A 30 -3.36 11.07 -15.02
C LEU A 30 -4.36 11.56 -13.97
N SER A 31 -5.29 12.41 -14.39
CA SER A 31 -6.55 12.58 -13.67
C SER A 31 -7.48 11.46 -14.15
N ALA A 32 -7.32 10.30 -13.53
CA ALA A 32 -8.35 9.28 -13.50
C ALA A 32 -8.92 9.28 -12.08
N GLU A 33 -9.85 10.21 -11.85
CA GLU A 33 -10.89 10.00 -10.84
C GLU A 33 -11.65 8.73 -11.28
N SER A 34 -11.19 7.61 -10.75
CA SER A 34 -11.90 6.34 -10.81
C SER A 34 -11.73 5.73 -9.45
N THR A 35 -12.75 5.95 -8.61
CA THR A 35 -13.08 5.17 -7.43
C THR A 35 -13.33 3.72 -7.85
N THR A 36 -12.25 3.07 -8.25
CA THR A 36 -12.12 1.64 -8.42
C THR A 36 -11.32 1.24 -7.21
N THR A 37 -11.86 0.35 -6.38
CA THR A 37 -11.08 -0.38 -5.38
C THR A 37 -10.04 -1.18 -6.16
N SER A 38 -8.94 -0.53 -6.55
CA SER A 38 -7.82 -1.15 -7.23
C SER A 38 -7.12 -1.97 -6.18
N THR A 39 -7.32 -3.28 -6.23
CA THR A 39 -6.49 -4.23 -5.48
C THR A 39 -5.05 -3.96 -5.88
N ILE A 40 -4.28 -3.34 -4.98
CA ILE A 40 -2.86 -3.08 -5.19
C ILE A 40 -2.18 -4.45 -5.29
N SER A 41 -1.48 -4.70 -6.39
CA SER A 41 -0.68 -5.90 -6.56
C SER A 41 0.43 -5.91 -5.51
N GLU A 42 0.74 -7.06 -4.92
CA GLU A 42 1.84 -7.19 -3.95
C GLU A 42 3.19 -6.73 -4.51
N GLN A 43 3.37 -6.85 -5.84
CA GLN A 43 4.55 -6.35 -6.56
C GLN A 43 4.69 -4.83 -6.50
N ASP A 44 3.57 -4.11 -6.34
CA ASP A 44 3.52 -2.66 -6.30
C ASP A 44 3.60 -2.11 -4.87
N TYR A 45 3.63 -2.96 -3.84
CA TYR A 45 3.71 -2.49 -2.44
C TYR A 45 4.92 -1.61 -2.15
N PRO A 46 6.15 -1.93 -2.61
CA PRO A 46 7.30 -1.02 -2.48
C PRO A 46 7.04 0.35 -3.11
N ILE A 47 6.41 0.37 -4.29
CA ILE A 47 6.12 1.59 -5.04
C ILE A 47 5.13 2.45 -4.26
N VAL A 48 4.04 1.84 -3.79
CA VAL A 48 2.99 2.56 -3.05
C VAL A 48 3.52 3.06 -1.69
N LEU A 49 4.33 2.27 -0.98
CA LEU A 49 4.95 2.70 0.27
C LEU A 49 5.85 3.92 0.05
N THR A 50 6.75 3.86 -0.94
CA THR A 50 7.63 4.99 -1.27
C THR A 50 6.83 6.22 -1.69
N GLN A 51 5.79 6.05 -2.50
CA GLN A 51 4.96 7.17 -2.94
C GLN A 51 4.26 7.84 -1.75
N CYS A 52 3.69 7.07 -0.83
CA CYS A 52 3.08 7.61 0.39
C CYS A 52 4.10 8.37 1.26
N LEU A 53 5.29 7.80 1.47
CA LEU A 53 6.35 8.45 2.24
C LEU A 53 6.79 9.77 1.60
N ASN A 54 6.93 9.81 0.28
CA ASN A 54 7.36 11.02 -0.41
C ASN A 54 6.26 12.10 -0.46
N GLU A 55 5.04 11.72 -0.86
CA GLU A 55 3.96 12.69 -1.10
C GLU A 55 3.28 13.16 0.18
N GLU A 56 3.16 12.30 1.20
CA GLU A 56 2.38 12.62 2.41
C GLU A 56 3.25 12.95 3.62
N LYS A 57 4.44 12.37 3.69
CA LYS A 57 5.35 12.54 4.83
C LYS A 57 6.57 13.40 4.49
N GLY A 58 6.77 13.71 3.20
CA GLY A 58 7.81 14.62 2.75
C GLY A 58 9.21 14.00 2.73
N TYR A 59 9.31 12.68 2.66
CA TYR A 59 10.60 12.01 2.43
C TYR A 59 11.04 12.17 0.97
N ASP A 60 12.33 11.95 0.70
CA ASP A 60 12.91 11.93 -0.65
C ASP A 60 13.57 10.56 -0.88
N ILE A 61 12.73 9.56 -1.12
CA ILE A 61 13.12 8.17 -1.28
C ILE A 61 13.00 7.80 -2.76
N VAL A 62 14.09 7.29 -3.33
CA VAL A 62 14.04 6.64 -4.65
C VAL A 62 13.41 5.26 -4.46
N THR A 63 12.34 4.96 -5.19
CA THR A 63 11.65 3.67 -5.12
C THR A 63 12.63 2.52 -5.44
N PRO A 64 12.93 1.65 -4.47
CA PRO A 64 13.91 0.57 -4.67
C PRO A 64 13.33 -0.58 -5.49
N PHE A 65 14.21 -1.38 -6.11
CA PHE A 65 13.81 -2.48 -7.00
C PHE A 65 13.22 -3.69 -6.24
N ASP A 66 13.63 -3.89 -4.98
CA ASP A 66 13.13 -4.96 -4.13
C ASP A 66 12.96 -4.54 -2.65
N ILE A 67 12.37 -5.44 -1.86
CA ILE A 67 12.02 -5.20 -0.45
C ILE A 67 13.28 -5.09 0.44
N GLN A 68 14.38 -5.77 0.11
CA GLN A 68 15.61 -5.69 0.90
C GLN A 68 16.31 -4.35 0.70
N ASP A 69 16.34 -3.88 -0.55
CA ASP A 69 16.83 -2.55 -0.88
C ASP A 69 15.95 -1.49 -0.21
N LEU A 70 14.63 -1.67 -0.22
CA LEU A 70 13.70 -0.78 0.49
C LEU A 70 13.96 -0.70 1.99
N LYS A 71 14.12 -1.84 2.65
CA LYS A 71 14.46 -1.88 4.07
C LYS A 71 15.76 -1.14 4.35
N THR A 72 16.76 -1.35 3.49
CA THR A 72 18.07 -0.71 3.62
C THR A 72 17.95 0.79 3.43
N THR A 73 17.27 1.25 2.39
CA THR A 73 17.03 2.67 2.14
C THR A 73 16.29 3.33 3.30
N ILE A 74 15.20 2.72 3.80
CA ILE A 74 14.45 3.24 4.95
C ILE A 74 15.35 3.34 6.19
N SER A 75 16.13 2.29 6.50
CA SER A 75 17.03 2.31 7.67
C SER A 75 18.11 3.41 7.62
N GLN A 76 18.44 3.91 6.43
CA GLN A 76 19.43 4.96 6.23
C GLN A 76 18.84 6.37 6.31
N LEU A 77 17.50 6.53 6.33
CA LEU A 77 16.85 7.83 6.40
C LEU A 77 16.92 8.45 7.80
N SER A 78 17.02 7.63 8.84
CA SER A 78 17.16 8.09 10.21
C SER A 78 18.62 8.09 10.65
N THR A 79 19.08 9.20 11.22
CA THR A 79 20.44 9.31 11.80
C THR A 79 20.41 9.37 13.33
N SER A 80 19.23 9.55 13.92
CA SER A 80 18.99 9.59 15.36
C SER A 80 17.84 8.68 15.78
N LYS A 81 17.77 8.39 17.08
CA LYS A 81 16.73 7.50 17.62
C LYS A 81 15.32 8.09 17.53
N ASP A 82 15.21 9.42 17.62
CA ASP A 82 13.93 10.12 17.54
C ASP A 82 13.42 10.15 16.09
N GLU A 83 14.32 10.35 15.12
CA GLU A 83 14.00 10.22 13.69
C GLU A 83 13.60 8.79 13.31
N GLU A 84 14.25 7.78 13.88
CA GLU A 84 13.92 6.37 13.65
C GLU A 84 12.50 6.03 14.14
N LEU A 85 12.10 6.56 15.29
CA LEU A 85 10.74 6.41 15.81
C LEU A 85 9.70 7.07 14.91
N GLN A 86 9.95 8.32 14.53
CA GLN A 86 9.04 9.06 13.64
C GLN A 86 8.92 8.38 12.26
N LEU A 87 10.04 7.94 11.69
CA LEU A 87 10.07 7.19 10.45
C LEU A 87 9.29 5.89 10.54
N GLY A 88 9.42 5.16 11.66
CA GLY A 88 8.63 3.96 11.92
C GLY A 88 7.13 4.23 11.96
N GLU A 89 6.70 5.31 12.62
CA GLU A 89 5.29 5.73 12.66
C GLU A 89 4.76 6.11 11.27
N ASP A 90 5.57 6.79 10.46
CA ASP A 90 5.23 7.19 9.10
C ASP A 90 5.14 6.02 8.13
N VAL A 91 6.07 5.07 8.22
CA VAL A 91 6.02 3.81 7.48
C VAL A 91 4.77 3.02 7.85
N ASN A 92 4.49 2.88 9.15
CA ASN A 92 3.30 2.18 9.63
C ASN A 92 2.00 2.87 9.18
N TYR A 93 1.97 4.21 9.17
CA TYR A 93 0.84 4.97 8.62
C TYR A 93 0.57 4.61 7.16
N CYS A 94 1.61 4.61 6.32
CA CYS A 94 1.50 4.31 4.89
C CYS A 94 1.08 2.85 4.62
N ILE A 95 1.67 1.90 5.36
CA ILE A 95 1.29 0.48 5.29
C ILE A 95 -0.19 0.30 5.59
N ASN A 96 -0.70 0.90 6.67
CA ASN A 96 -2.10 0.76 7.07
C ASN A 96 -3.06 1.49 6.12
N LYS A 97 -2.70 2.68 5.67
CA LYS A 97 -3.55 3.49 4.76
C LYS A 97 -3.82 2.78 3.44
N TYR A 98 -2.80 2.13 2.88
CA TYR A 98 -2.88 1.44 1.60
C TYR A 98 -3.03 -0.08 1.74
N ASN A 99 -3.16 -0.57 2.97
CA ASN A 99 -3.30 -2.00 3.27
C ASN A 99 -2.19 -2.84 2.60
N LEU A 100 -0.95 -2.34 2.69
CA LEU A 100 0.23 -2.97 2.10
C LEU A 100 0.72 -4.11 2.99
N TRP A 101 1.17 -5.21 2.40
CA TRP A 101 1.61 -6.41 3.12
C TRP A 101 0.59 -6.89 4.16
N SER A 102 -0.69 -6.55 3.99
CA SER A 102 -1.76 -7.16 4.77
C SER A 102 -1.89 -8.58 4.25
N ASP A 103 -1.17 -9.49 4.87
CA ASP A 103 -1.35 -10.88 4.58
C ASP A 103 -2.74 -11.28 5.08
N SER A 104 -3.72 -11.29 4.18
CA SER A 104 -4.98 -12.02 4.40
C SER A 104 -4.75 -13.53 4.57
N SER A 105 -3.51 -14.00 4.44
CA SER A 105 -3.10 -15.41 4.48
C SER A 105 -1.89 -15.75 5.38
N SER A 106 -1.34 -14.81 6.16
CA SER A 106 -0.17 -15.07 7.05
C SER A 106 -0.40 -14.71 8.52
N GLU A 107 -1.65 -14.46 8.92
CA GLU A 107 -2.01 -14.37 10.34
C GLU A 107 -1.35 -15.57 11.08
N ASN A 108 -0.55 -15.28 12.10
CA ASN A 108 0.21 -16.29 12.85
C ASN A 108 -0.74 -17.44 13.23
N PRO A 109 -0.42 -18.72 12.99
CA PRO A 109 -1.35 -19.82 13.27
C PRO A 109 -1.93 -19.81 14.70
N GLU A 110 -1.16 -19.32 15.68
CA GLU A 110 -1.62 -19.13 17.05
C GLU A 110 -2.61 -17.95 17.19
N GLU A 111 -2.37 -16.85 16.48
CA GLU A 111 -3.29 -15.70 16.44
C GLU A 111 -4.56 -16.03 15.68
N LEU A 112 -4.49 -16.79 14.58
CA LEU A 112 -5.65 -17.32 13.85
C LEU A 112 -6.51 -18.21 14.74
N ALA A 113 -5.88 -19.12 15.48
CA ALA A 113 -6.58 -20.00 16.40
C ALA A 113 -7.27 -19.20 17.51
N LYS A 114 -6.55 -18.23 18.09
CA LYS A 114 -7.10 -17.32 19.10
C LYS A 114 -8.27 -16.50 18.55
N LEU A 115 -8.11 -15.91 17.36
CA LEU A 115 -9.15 -15.14 16.69
C LEU A 115 -10.40 -16.00 16.42
N TYR A 116 -10.21 -17.23 15.94
CA TYR A 116 -11.30 -18.17 15.74
C TYR A 116 -12.05 -18.49 17.04
N ASP A 117 -11.32 -18.77 18.12
CA ASP A 117 -11.91 -19.09 19.43
C ASP A 117 -12.70 -17.89 20.00
N GLU A 118 -12.15 -16.69 19.91
CA GLU A 118 -12.81 -15.45 20.33
C GLU A 118 -14.08 -15.17 19.52
N ASN A 119 -14.03 -15.31 18.20
CA ASN A 119 -15.20 -15.09 17.34
C ASN A 119 -16.26 -16.19 17.54
N LEU A 120 -15.85 -17.42 17.84
CA LEU A 120 -16.77 -18.52 18.17
C LEU A 120 -17.48 -18.27 19.50
N GLU A 121 -16.77 -17.74 20.50
CA GLU A 121 -17.36 -17.33 21.78
C GLU A 121 -18.34 -16.17 21.60
N LEU A 122 -17.96 -15.15 20.83
CA LEU A 122 -18.83 -14.04 20.46
C LEU A 122 -20.11 -14.53 19.76
N ALA A 123 -19.99 -15.44 18.79
CA ALA A 123 -21.13 -16.01 18.07
C ALA A 123 -22.09 -16.76 19.01
N LYS A 124 -21.56 -17.50 19.98
CA LYS A 124 -22.36 -18.17 21.01
C LYS A 124 -23.09 -17.17 21.90
N CYS A 125 -22.38 -16.16 22.41
CA CYS A 125 -22.98 -15.11 23.25
C CYS A 125 -24.12 -14.38 22.52
N LEU A 126 -23.93 -14.03 21.24
CA LEU A 126 -24.97 -13.41 20.43
C LEU A 126 -26.21 -14.31 20.27
N ARG A 127 -26.01 -15.62 20.08
CA ARG A 127 -27.12 -16.60 20.03
C ARG A 127 -27.88 -16.68 21.34
N GLU A 128 -27.20 -16.65 22.48
CA GLU A 128 -27.83 -16.61 23.80
C GLU A 128 -28.66 -15.33 24.02
N LYS A 129 -28.24 -14.21 23.41
CA LYS A 129 -28.96 -12.93 23.41
C LYS A 129 -30.08 -12.87 22.36
N GLY A 130 -30.32 -13.95 21.61
CA GLY A 130 -31.40 -14.06 20.62
C GLY A 130 -31.03 -13.57 19.22
N ILE A 131 -29.75 -13.35 18.95
CA ILE A 131 -29.24 -12.98 17.63
C ILE A 131 -28.72 -14.24 16.92
N ASN A 132 -29.36 -14.62 15.82
CA ASN A 132 -28.93 -15.78 15.04
C ASN A 132 -27.80 -15.42 14.07
N VAL A 133 -26.58 -15.83 14.41
CA VAL A 133 -25.36 -15.70 13.60
C VAL A 133 -24.78 -17.08 13.30
N GLN A 134 -24.12 -17.21 12.16
CA GLN A 134 -23.38 -18.42 11.81
C GLN A 134 -22.03 -18.42 12.54
N ASP A 135 -21.57 -19.59 12.97
CA ASP A 135 -20.24 -19.73 13.55
C ASP A 135 -19.15 -19.48 12.48
N PRO A 136 -18.02 -18.87 12.84
CA PRO A 136 -16.90 -18.69 11.91
C PRO A 136 -16.29 -20.04 11.50
N THR A 137 -15.47 -20.04 10.45
CA THR A 137 -14.73 -21.23 10.02
C THR A 137 -13.23 -21.04 10.20
N GLN A 138 -12.42 -22.08 10.10
CA GLN A 138 -10.95 -21.91 10.17
C GLN A 138 -10.40 -21.15 8.96
N GLN A 139 -11.09 -21.21 7.82
CA GLN A 139 -10.75 -20.47 6.60
C GLN A 139 -11.20 -19.01 6.69
N GLU A 140 -12.30 -18.76 7.40
CA GLU A 140 -12.87 -17.43 7.64
C GLU A 140 -13.13 -17.28 9.15
N PRO A 141 -12.08 -17.00 9.95
CA PRO A 141 -12.17 -16.96 11.43
C PRO A 141 -12.92 -15.73 11.96
N LYS A 142 -13.15 -14.73 11.10
CA LYS A 142 -13.88 -13.50 11.43
C LYS A 142 -15.39 -13.75 11.38
N LEU A 143 -16.10 -13.31 12.40
CA LEU A 143 -17.56 -13.46 12.47
C LEU A 143 -18.27 -12.54 11.47
N ASP A 144 -19.13 -13.11 10.62
CA ASP A 144 -19.95 -12.33 9.70
C ASP A 144 -21.23 -11.81 10.38
N LEU A 145 -21.31 -10.48 10.53
CA LEU A 145 -22.45 -9.77 11.10
C LEU A 145 -23.31 -9.07 10.03
N SER A 146 -22.96 -9.20 8.75
CA SER A 146 -23.64 -8.51 7.65
C SER A 146 -25.08 -8.98 7.44
N GLY A 147 -25.37 -10.24 7.80
CA GLY A 147 -26.71 -10.84 7.70
C GLY A 147 -27.71 -10.40 8.78
N LEU A 148 -27.30 -9.54 9.71
CA LEU A 148 -28.16 -9.08 10.80
C LEU A 148 -29.24 -8.11 10.32
N LYS A 149 -30.50 -8.49 10.52
CA LYS A 149 -31.67 -7.68 10.11
C LYS A 149 -32.00 -6.53 11.08
N SER A 150 -31.41 -6.50 12.27
CA SER A 150 -31.71 -5.48 13.28
C SER A 150 -30.88 -4.22 13.06
N SER A 151 -31.35 -3.08 13.56
CA SER A 151 -30.62 -1.81 13.43
C SER A 151 -29.32 -1.86 14.22
N LYS A 152 -28.27 -1.21 13.68
CA LYS A 152 -26.95 -1.10 14.32
C LYS A 152 -27.03 -0.63 15.77
N ASP A 153 -27.92 0.32 16.04
CA ASP A 153 -28.12 0.89 17.38
C ASP A 153 -28.70 -0.11 18.39
N SER A 154 -29.44 -1.12 17.92
CA SER A 154 -30.00 -2.17 18.78
C SER A 154 -29.01 -3.32 19.06
N ILE A 155 -28.10 -3.58 18.12
CA ILE A 155 -27.14 -4.70 18.21
C ILE A 155 -25.84 -4.28 18.89
N THR A 156 -25.38 -3.04 18.70
CA THR A 156 -24.14 -2.54 19.28
C THR A 156 -24.00 -2.77 20.80
N PRO A 157 -25.02 -2.50 21.65
CA PRO A 157 -24.89 -2.78 23.08
C PRO A 157 -24.75 -4.28 23.37
N LEU A 158 -25.42 -5.14 22.60
CA LEU A 158 -25.32 -6.60 22.76
C LEU A 158 -23.94 -7.12 22.32
N LEU A 159 -23.36 -6.55 21.26
CA LEU A 159 -22.00 -6.84 20.83
C LEU A 159 -20.98 -6.44 21.91
N GLN A 160 -21.12 -5.25 22.49
CA GLN A 160 -20.25 -4.79 23.57
C GLN A 160 -20.37 -5.66 24.82
N GLU A 161 -21.58 -6.08 25.20
CA GLU A 161 -21.78 -7.04 26.29
C GLU A 161 -21.10 -8.39 26.02
N CYS A 162 -21.02 -8.80 24.76
CA CYS A 162 -20.31 -10.02 24.35
C CYS A 162 -18.81 -9.79 24.10
N GLY A 163 -18.25 -8.64 24.48
CA GLY A 163 -16.80 -8.38 24.41
C GLY A 163 -16.30 -7.97 23.02
N TRP A 164 -17.20 -7.53 22.12
CA TRP A 164 -16.78 -7.00 20.82
C TRP A 164 -16.18 -5.60 20.97
N GLU A 165 -14.88 -5.48 20.73
CA GLU A 165 -14.15 -4.22 20.67
C GLU A 165 -14.00 -3.81 19.19
N LYS A 166 -14.38 -2.57 18.86
CA LYS A 166 -14.43 -2.04 17.50
C LYS A 166 -13.21 -1.19 17.18
#